data_AF-A0A836WY33-F1
#
_entry.id   AF-A0A836WY33-F1
#
_cell.length_a   1.000
_cell.length_b   1.000
_cell.length_c   1.000
_cell.angle_alpha   90.00
_cell.angle_beta   90.00
_cell.angle_gamma   90.00
#
_symmetry.space_group_name_H-M   'P 1'
#
loop_
_entity.id
_entity.type
_entity.pdbx_description
1 polymer ?
#
loop_
_entity_poly.entity_id
_entity_poly.type
_entity_poly.pdbx_seq_one_letter_code
_entity_poly.pdbx_strand_id
1 'polypeptide(L)'
;MKKLDGFAHFTHAFKWSMAGFKAAFSGEAAFRQEVVFFIVLAPIGVVLGDNGLERALLVSCLLLVLVTELLNTAIESVVDRVGLDYHDLSKRAKDLGSAAVFV
;
A
#
# COMPACT_ATOMS: atom_id res chain seq x y z
N MET A 1 19.02 -13.33 8.74
CA MET A 1 18.11 -12.43 9.48
C MET A 1 17.56 -13.18 10.68
N LYS A 2 17.67 -12.65 11.91
CA LYS A 2 16.92 -13.20 13.06
C LYS A 2 15.43 -13.07 12.74
N LYS A 3 14.67 -14.17 12.85
CA LYS A 3 13.19 -14.09 12.86
C LYS A 3 12.81 -13.33 14.14
N LEU A 4 12.07 -12.24 13.98
CA LEU A 4 11.53 -11.49 15.10
C LEU A 4 10.35 -12.27 15.68
N ASP A 5 10.32 -12.40 17.00
CA ASP A 5 9.31 -13.11 17.76
C ASP A 5 7.98 -12.32 17.75
N GLY A 6 6.85 -13.02 17.87
CA GLY A 6 5.49 -12.58 17.52
C GLY A 6 5.17 -11.08 17.66
N PHE A 7 5.22 -10.53 18.88
CA PHE A 7 4.83 -9.13 19.12
C PHE A 7 5.80 -8.12 18.51
N ALA A 8 7.11 -8.41 18.54
CA ALA A 8 8.12 -7.57 17.89
C ALA A 8 7.91 -7.56 16.37
N HIS A 9 7.61 -8.71 15.75
CA HIS A 9 7.32 -8.78 14.33
C HIS A 9 6.12 -7.92 13.93
N PHE A 10 5.03 -7.95 14.70
CA PHE A 10 3.85 -7.13 14.43
C PHE A 10 4.15 -5.63 14.45
N THR A 11 4.84 -5.15 15.49
CA THR A 11 5.21 -3.73 15.59
C THR A 11 6.15 -3.28 14.47
N HIS A 12 7.05 -4.16 14.04
CA HIS A 12 7.93 -3.90 12.90
C HIS A 12 7.16 -3.89 11.57
N ALA A 13 6.25 -4.84 11.35
CA ALA A 13 5.40 -4.87 10.16
C ALA A 13 4.57 -3.59 10.02
N PHE A 14 3.94 -3.13 11.12
CA PHE A 14 3.23 -1.85 11.12
C PHE A 14 4.14 -0.67 10.73
N LYS A 15 5.35 -0.60 11.31
CA LYS A 15 6.33 0.45 10.97
C LYS A 15 6.75 0.40 9.50
N TRP A 16 6.96 -0.79 8.94
CA TRP A 16 7.30 -0.96 7.52
C TRP A 16 6.16 -0.56 6.61
N SER A 17 4.92 -0.93 6.93
CA SER A 17 3.73 -0.50 6.18
C SER A 17 3.57 1.02 6.21
N MET A 18 3.75 1.68 7.36
CA MET A 18 3.68 3.15 7.44
C MET A 18 4.82 3.82 6.66
N ALA A 19 6.02 3.23 6.67
CA ALA A 19 7.12 3.69 5.83
C ALA A 19 6.79 3.55 4.33
N GLY A 20 6.16 2.45 3.93
CA GLY A 20 5.68 2.21 2.57
C GLY A 20 4.63 3.23 2.12
N PHE A 21 3.60 3.48 2.93
CA PHE A 21 2.61 4.53 2.62
C PHE A 21 3.24 5.90 2.49
N LYS A 22 4.17 6.26 3.38
CA LYS A 22 4.90 7.53 3.29
C LYS A 22 5.73 7.61 1.99
N ALA A 23 6.40 6.53 1.62
CA ALA A 23 7.17 6.46 0.38
C ALA A 23 6.27 6.62 -0.86
N ALA A 24 5.15 5.89 -0.93
CA ALA A 24 4.19 6.01 -2.03
C ALA A 24 3.58 7.42 -2.10
N PHE A 25 3.10 7.96 -0.99
CA PHE A 25 2.43 9.26 -0.97
C PHE A 25 3.37 10.42 -1.32
N SER A 26 4.64 10.35 -0.92
CA SER A 26 5.61 11.41 -1.26
C SER A 26 6.21 11.22 -2.67
N GLY A 27 6.45 9.98 -3.10
CA GLY A 27 7.06 9.65 -4.38
C GLY A 27 6.10 9.74 -5.56
N GLU A 28 4.88 9.20 -5.42
CA GLU A 28 3.99 8.94 -6.54
C GLU A 28 2.79 9.89 -6.57
N ALA A 29 2.68 10.65 -7.66
CA ALA A 29 1.55 11.54 -7.88
C ALA A 29 0.24 10.77 -8.11
N ALA A 30 0.32 9.64 -8.80
CA ALA A 30 -0.82 8.76 -9.05
C ALA A 30 -1.40 8.23 -7.74
N PHE A 31 -0.59 7.65 -6.86
CA PHE A 31 -1.03 7.22 -5.52
C PHE A 31 -1.72 8.34 -4.72
N ARG A 32 -1.22 9.59 -4.76
CA ARG A 32 -1.91 10.72 -4.10
C ARG A 32 -3.29 10.99 -4.69
N GLN A 33 -3.44 10.93 -6.01
CA GLN A 33 -4.72 11.13 -6.68
C GLN A 33 -5.70 10.00 -6.34
N GLU A 34 -5.23 8.76 -6.34
CA GLU A 34 -6.03 7.59 -5.95
C GLU A 34 -6.50 7.67 -4.50
N VAL A 35 -5.66 8.13 -3.57
CA VAL A 35 -6.08 8.37 -2.17
C VAL A 35 -7.18 9.43 -2.10
N VAL A 36 -7.07 10.52 -2.88
CA VAL A 36 -8.14 11.54 -2.95
C VAL A 36 -9.43 10.93 -3.51
N PHE A 37 -9.33 10.14 -4.58
CA PHE A 37 -10.49 9.44 -5.13
C PHE A 37 -11.09 8.45 -4.13
N PHE A 38 -10.28 7.70 -3.40
CA PHE A 38 -10.76 6.81 -2.35
C PHE A 38 -11.54 7.58 -1.28
N ILE A 39 -10.98 8.68 -0.76
CA ILE A 39 -11.61 9.52 0.28
C ILE A 39 -12.97 10.08 -0.19
N VAL A 40 -13.11 10.42 -1.46
CA VAL A 40 -14.35 10.98 -2.02
C VAL A 40 -15.35 9.88 -2.40
N LEU A 41 -14.90 8.83 -3.10
CA LEU A 41 -15.76 7.81 -3.67
C LEU A 41 -16.18 6.74 -2.65
N ALA A 42 -15.37 6.44 -1.62
CA ALA A 42 -15.75 5.43 -0.62
C ALA A 42 -17.00 5.85 0.17
N PRO A 43 -17.14 7.08 0.70
CA PRO A 43 -18.38 7.54 1.32
C PRO A 43 -19.56 7.50 0.34
N ILE A 44 -19.36 7.89 -0.92
CA ILE A 44 -20.39 7.83 -1.95
C ILE A 44 -20.84 6.39 -2.17
N GLY A 45 -19.92 5.43 -2.28
CA GLY A 45 -20.23 4.01 -2.42
C GLY A 45 -20.97 3.44 -1.21
N VAL A 46 -20.63 3.87 0.01
CA VAL A 46 -21.35 3.48 1.23
C VAL A 46 -22.79 4.02 1.23
N VAL A 47 -23.01 5.25 0.74
CA VAL A 47 -24.35 5.84 0.63
C VAL A 47 -25.18 5.19 -0.48
N LEU A 48 -24.56 4.85 -1.62
CA LEU A 48 -25.25 4.32 -2.80
C LEU A 48 -25.56 2.83 -2.73
N GLY A 49 -24.80 2.02 -1.97
CA GLY A 49 -25.07 0.58 -1.87
C GLY A 49 -26.34 0.28 -1.05
N ASP A 50 -27.20 -0.58 -1.59
CA ASP A 50 -28.50 -0.90 -1.00
C ASP A 50 -28.38 -1.78 0.26
N ASN A 51 -27.33 -2.61 0.32
CA ASN A 51 -27.06 -3.52 1.43
C ASN A 51 -25.56 -3.57 1.78
N GLY A 52 -25.24 -4.27 2.86
CA GLY A 52 -23.86 -4.37 3.36
C GLY A 52 -22.88 -5.00 2.38
N LEU A 53 -23.33 -5.93 1.54
CA LEU A 53 -22.48 -6.59 0.55
C LEU A 53 -22.12 -5.62 -0.59
N GLU A 54 -23.09 -4.91 -1.13
CA GLU A 54 -22.84 -3.92 -2.19
C GLU A 54 -21.89 -2.82 -1.74
N ARG A 55 -22.09 -2.29 -0.52
CA ARG A 55 -21.18 -1.30 0.07
C ARG A 55 -19.76 -1.84 0.21
N ALA A 56 -19.62 -3.08 0.69
CA ALA A 56 -18.32 -3.73 0.82
C ALA A 56 -17.66 -3.96 -0.55
N LEU A 57 -18.42 -4.31 -1.58
CA LEU A 57 -17.91 -4.46 -2.95
C LEU A 57 -17.44 -3.13 -3.52
N LEU A 58 -18.24 -2.06 -3.38
CA LEU A 58 -17.87 -0.73 -3.88
C LEU A 58 -16.61 -0.19 -3.21
N VAL A 59 -16.48 -0.32 -1.89
CA VAL A 59 -15.28 0.11 -1.16
C VAL A 59 -14.08 -0.79 -1.49
N SER A 60 -14.26 -2.11 -1.60
CA SER A 60 -13.16 -3.03 -1.90
C SER A 60 -12.58 -2.83 -3.29
N CYS A 61 -13.39 -2.46 -4.30
CA CYS A 61 -12.88 -2.05 -5.60
C CYS A 61 -11.91 -0.87 -5.52
N LEU A 62 -12.21 0.13 -4.67
CA LEU A 62 -11.32 1.28 -4.47
C LEU A 62 -10.05 0.90 -3.69
N LEU A 63 -10.16 0.01 -2.70
CA LEU A 63 -9.00 -0.53 -1.98
C LEU A 63 -8.08 -1.31 -2.91
N LEU A 64 -8.64 -2.11 -3.82
CA LEU A 64 -7.86 -2.87 -4.80
C LEU A 64 -7.00 -1.96 -5.68
N VAL A 65 -7.52 -0.80 -6.10
CA VAL A 65 -6.74 0.18 -6.87
C VAL A 65 -5.51 0.64 -6.08
N LEU A 66 -5.69 1.03 -4.82
CA LEU A 66 -4.57 1.43 -3.94
C LEU A 66 -3.55 0.30 -3.73
N VAL A 67 -4.02 -0.95 -3.54
CA VAL A 67 -3.14 -2.12 -3.45
C VAL A 67 -2.33 -2.29 -4.73
N THR A 68 -2.98 -2.22 -5.90
CA THR A 68 -2.32 -2.42 -7.18
C THR A 68 -1.28 -1.34 -7.47
N GLU A 69 -1.52 -0.09 -7.08
CA GLU A 69 -0.56 1.00 -7.26
C GLU A 69 0.67 0.85 -6.33
N LEU A 70 0.45 0.45 -5.07
CA LEU A 70 1.54 0.13 -4.14
C LEU A 70 2.41 -1.01 -4.67
N LEU A 71 1.78 -2.05 -5.23
CA LEU A 71 2.49 -3.18 -5.85
C LEU A 71 3.23 -2.74 -7.13
N ASN A 72 2.61 -1.91 -7.98
CA ASN A 72 3.24 -1.36 -9.18
C ASN A 72 4.53 -0.61 -8.82
N THR A 73 4.43 0.34 -7.88
CA THR A 73 5.58 1.12 -7.40
C THR A 73 6.66 0.24 -6.75
N ALA A 74 6.25 -0.83 -6.04
CA ALA A 74 7.19 -1.77 -5.45
C ALA A 74 7.96 -2.54 -6.52
N ILE A 75 7.28 -3.00 -7.58
CA ILE A 75 7.90 -3.70 -8.71
C ILE A 75 8.84 -2.76 -9.46
N GLU A 76 8.42 -1.53 -9.75
CA GLU A 76 9.28 -0.50 -10.35
C GLU A 76 10.54 -0.28 -9.52
N SER A 77 10.40 -0.12 -8.20
CA SER A 77 11.55 0.02 -7.28
C SER A 77 12.50 -1.18 -7.31
N VAL A 78 12.00 -2.40 -7.57
CA VAL A 78 12.84 -3.60 -7.75
C VAL A 78 13.53 -3.59 -9.11
N VAL A 79 12.82 -3.19 -10.17
CA VAL A 79 13.34 -3.15 -11.54
C VAL A 79 14.42 -2.08 -11.69
N ASP A 80 14.21 -0.90 -11.09
CA ASP A 80 15.16 0.23 -11.11
C ASP A 80 16.41 -0.04 -10.27
N ARG A 81 16.37 -1.03 -9.38
CA ARG A 81 17.52 -1.42 -8.57
C ARG A 81 18.50 -2.23 -9.43
N VAL A 82 19.40 -1.53 -10.13
CA VAL A 82 20.53 -2.13 -10.85
C VAL A 82 21.72 -2.30 -9.92
N GLY A 83 22.19 -3.55 -9.72
CA GLY A 83 23.40 -3.86 -8.95
C GLY A 83 23.18 -4.78 -7.74
N LEU A 84 24.27 -5.35 -7.23
CA LEU A 84 24.25 -6.33 -6.13
C LEU A 84 24.40 -5.68 -4.73
N ASP A 85 24.76 -4.41 -4.67
CA ASP A 85 24.96 -3.68 -3.42
C ASP A 85 23.65 -3.43 -2.66
N TYR A 86 23.80 -3.08 -1.38
CA TYR A 86 22.68 -2.60 -0.58
C TYR A 86 22.16 -1.29 -1.17
N HIS A 87 20.91 -1.30 -1.61
CA HIS A 87 20.29 -0.14 -2.24
C HIS A 87 19.01 0.23 -1.50
N ASP A 88 18.82 1.52 -1.22
CA ASP A 88 17.62 2.03 -0.55
C ASP A 88 16.32 1.67 -1.29
N LEU A 89 16.40 1.45 -2.61
CA LEU A 89 15.31 0.96 -3.45
C LEU A 89 14.81 -0.43 -3.03
N SER A 90 15.70 -1.32 -2.58
CA SER A 90 15.30 -2.64 -2.07
C SER A 90 14.49 -2.54 -0.77
N LYS A 91 14.88 -1.60 0.11
CA LYS A 91 14.11 -1.32 1.34
C LYS A 91 12.77 -0.69 0.99
N ARG A 92 12.75 0.29 0.08
CA ARG A 92 11.53 0.94 -0.42
C ARG A 92 10.55 -0.09 -0.99
N ALA A 93 10.99 -0.98 -1.88
CA ALA A 93 10.15 -2.03 -2.45
C ALA A 93 9.51 -2.92 -1.39
N LYS A 94 10.29 -3.32 -0.37
CA LYS A 94 9.78 -4.16 0.71
C LYS A 94 8.77 -3.43 1.62
N ASP A 95 9.05 -2.17 1.96
CA ASP A 95 8.15 -1.35 2.76
C ASP A 95 6.83 -1.07 2.01
N LEU A 96 6.89 -0.82 0.68
CA LEU A 96 5.72 -0.70 -0.19
C LEU A 96 4.91 -2.00 -0.25
N GLY A 97 5.56 -3.15 -0.39
CA GLY A 97 4.89 -4.46 -0.32
C GLY A 97 4.22 -4.70 1.04
N SER A 98 4.85 -4.27 2.15
CA SER A 98 4.23 -4.31 3.48
C SER A 98 3.01 -3.39 3.59
N ALA A 99 3.03 -2.23 2.93
CA ALA A 99 1.89 -1.33 2.87
C ALA A 99 0.73 -1.96 2.07
N ALA A 100 1.01 -2.59 0.93
CA ALA A 100 -0.01 -3.29 0.13
C ALA A 100 -0.70 -4.43 0.90
N VAL A 101 0.04 -5.17 1.74
CA VAL A 101 -0.51 -6.22 2.61
C VAL A 101 -1.32 -5.64 3.79
N PHE A 102 -1.07 -4.38 4.16
CA PHE A 102 -1.78 -3.72 5.26
C PHE A 102 -3.16 -3.19 4.83
N VAL A 103 -3.30 -2.78 3.57
CA VAL A 103 -4.58 -2.38 2.95
C VAL A 103 -5.51 -3.58 2.86
#